data_AF-A0A0F4JIQ1-F1
#
_entry.id   AF-A0A0F4JIQ1-F1
#
_cell.length_a   1.000
_cell.length_b   1.000
_cell.length_c   1.000
_cell.angle_alpha   90.00
_cell.angle_beta   90.00
_cell.angle_gamma   90.00
#
_symmetry.space_group_name_H-M   'P 1'
#
loop_
_entity.id
_entity.type
_entity.pdbx_description
1 polymer ?
#
loop_
_entity_poly.entity_id
_entity_poly.type
_entity_poly.pdbx_seq_one_letter_code
_entity_poly.pdbx_strand_id
1 'polypeptide(L)' 'MSGRPDGERDPAQGLRTHAALLRERAERLRGACAALDWKGPQADAFRARVDELALRCTRAAEGLTRSAAEFDGLKG' A
#
# COMPACT_ATOMS: atom_id res chain seq x y z
N MET A 1 -12.00 15.98 -32.56
CA MET A 1 -11.00 16.52 -31.62
C MET A 1 -11.41 16.12 -30.20
N SER A 2 -10.79 15.08 -29.64
CA SER A 2 -10.85 14.80 -28.19
C SER A 2 -9.43 14.73 -27.69
N GLY A 3 -8.92 15.85 -27.19
CA GLY A 3 -7.66 15.85 -26.46
C GLY A 3 -7.85 15.06 -25.19
N ARG A 4 -7.11 13.96 -25.02
CA ARG A 4 -6.89 13.41 -23.69
C ARG A 4 -6.16 14.49 -22.90
N PRO A 5 -6.67 14.92 -21.73
CA PRO A 5 -5.84 15.68 -20.82
C PRO A 5 -4.90 14.67 -20.15
N ASP A 6 -3.94 14.13 -20.91
CA ASP A 6 -2.71 13.57 -20.34
C ASP A 6 -1.83 14.77 -19.94
N GLY A 7 -2.38 15.63 -19.08
CA GLY A 7 -1.62 16.62 -18.33
C GLY A 7 -0.89 15.85 -17.24
N GLU A 8 0.31 15.37 -17.58
CA GLU A 8 1.44 15.23 -16.68
C GLU A 8 1.08 14.81 -15.25
N ARG A 9 0.76 13.52 -15.05
CA ARG A 9 0.67 12.97 -13.69
C ARG A 9 2.03 13.11 -13.06
N ASP A 10 2.17 14.00 -12.09
CA ASP A 10 3.38 14.14 -11.29
C ASP A 10 3.79 12.74 -10.77
N PRO A 11 4.96 12.20 -11.18
CA PRO A 11 5.37 10.85 -10.82
C PRO A 11 5.41 10.66 -9.30
N ALA A 12 5.83 11.69 -8.56
CA ALA A 12 5.85 11.65 -7.10
C ALA A 12 4.44 11.52 -6.51
N GLN A 13 3.46 12.26 -7.04
CA GLN A 13 2.05 12.11 -6.64
C GLN A 13 1.48 10.72 -6.97
N GLY A 14 1.86 10.15 -8.11
CA GLY A 14 1.51 8.77 -8.49
C GLY A 14 2.03 7.76 -7.47
N LEU A 15 3.30 7.87 -7.09
CA LEU A 15 3.94 7.00 -6.10
C LEU A 15 3.29 7.13 -4.71
N ARG A 16 3.01 8.36 -4.25
CA ARG A 16 2.29 8.60 -2.98
C ARG A 16 0.91 7.96 -2.96
N THR A 17 0.19 8.05 -4.09
CA THR A 17 -1.15 7.46 -4.23
C THR A 17 -1.09 5.93 -4.10
N HIS A 18 -0.12 5.30 -4.77
CA HIS A 18 0.06 3.84 -4.68
C HIS A 18 0.50 3.41 -3.27
N ALA A 19 1.37 4.19 -2.62
CA ALA A 19 1.77 3.94 -1.23
C ALA A 19 0.56 3.99 -0.28
N ALA A 20 -0.33 4.97 -0.43
CA ALA A 20 -1.55 5.09 0.38
C ALA A 20 -2.47 3.88 0.17
N LEU A 21 -2.71 3.48 -1.07
CA LEU A 21 -3.55 2.31 -1.39
C LEU A 21 -2.99 1.00 -0.80
N LEU A 22 -1.67 0.84 -0.78
CA LEU A 22 -1.04 -0.33 -0.16
C LEU A 22 -1.19 -0.33 1.36
N ARG A 23 -1.07 0.83 2.02
CA ARG A 23 -1.29 0.95 3.47
C ARG A 23 -2.74 0.63 3.84
N GLU A 24 -3.69 1.23 3.13
CA GLU A 24 -5.12 0.94 3.31
C GLU A 24 -5.41 -0.55 3.13
N ARG A 25 -4.81 -1.20 2.13
CA ARG A 25 -4.99 -2.64 1.92
C ARG A 25 -4.40 -3.47 3.05
N ALA A 26 -3.24 -3.10 3.58
CA ALA A 26 -2.63 -3.77 4.73
C ALA A 26 -3.53 -3.68 5.98
N GLU A 27 -4.10 -2.50 6.24
CA GLU A 27 -5.03 -2.27 7.35
C GLU A 27 -6.33 -3.06 7.17
N ARG A 28 -6.93 -3.04 5.98
CA ARG A 28 -8.14 -3.83 5.68
C ARG A 28 -7.91 -5.33 5.85
N LEU A 29 -6.75 -5.85 5.42
CA LEU A 29 -6.38 -7.25 5.60
C LEU A 29 -6.34 -7.64 7.09
N ARG A 30 -5.67 -6.82 7.91
CA ARG A 30 -5.59 -7.04 9.36
C ARG A 30 -6.96 -6.91 10.03
N GLY A 31 -7.73 -5.89 9.69
CA GLY A 31 -9.07 -5.65 10.23
C GLY A 31 -10.04 -6.79 9.91
N ALA A 32 -10.08 -7.24 8.65
CA ALA A 32 -10.90 -8.36 8.23
C ALA A 32 -10.50 -9.66 8.96
N CYS A 33 -9.21 -9.91 9.13
CA CYS A 33 -8.72 -11.08 9.84
C CYS A 33 -9.02 -11.02 11.36
N ALA A 34 -8.90 -9.84 11.97
CA ALA A 34 -9.24 -9.62 13.37
C ALA A 34 -10.73 -9.80 13.65
N ALA A 35 -11.60 -9.43 12.70
CA ALA A 35 -13.05 -9.59 12.79
C ALA A 35 -13.53 -11.05 12.70
N LEU A 36 -12.67 -11.99 12.28
CA LEU A 36 -13.01 -13.41 12.29
C LEU A 36 -13.05 -13.92 13.73
N ASP A 37 -14.20 -14.44 14.14
CA ASP A 37 -14.36 -15.21 15.38
C ASP A 37 -13.85 -16.66 15.25
N TRP A 38 -13.00 -16.90 14.25
CA TRP A 38 -12.35 -18.18 14.04
C TRP A 38 -11.10 -18.30 14.94
N LYS A 39 -11.03 -19.39 15.70
CA LYS A 39 -9.99 -19.70 16.69
C LYS A 39 -9.34 -21.06 16.44
N GLY A 40 -8.16 -21.24 17.03
CA GLY A 40 -7.38 -22.47 16.97
C GLY A 40 -6.14 -22.36 16.08
N PRO A 41 -5.28 -23.39 16.05
CA PRO A 41 -3.95 -23.31 15.43
C PRO A 41 -3.97 -22.93 13.94
N GLN A 42 -5.03 -23.34 13.23
CA GLN A 42 -5.23 -23.01 11.81
C GLN A 42 -5.58 -21.53 11.63
N ALA A 43 -6.38 -20.96 12.54
CA ALA A 43 -6.69 -19.53 12.55
C ALA A 43 -5.43 -18.71 12.86
N ASP A 44 -4.57 -19.18 13.77
CA ASP A 44 -3.31 -18.51 14.09
C ASP A 44 -2.34 -18.53 12.90
N ALA A 45 -2.20 -19.67 12.22
CA ALA A 45 -1.41 -19.78 11.00
C ALA A 45 -1.94 -18.87 9.88
N PHE A 46 -3.26 -18.76 9.75
CA PHE A 46 -3.89 -17.84 8.81
C PHE A 46 -3.60 -16.38 9.15
N ARG A 47 -3.78 -15.97 10.42
CA ARG A 47 -3.46 -14.63 10.92
C ARG A 47 -2.00 -14.27 10.63
N ALA A 48 -1.06 -15.18 10.91
CA ALA A 48 0.36 -14.98 10.62
C ALA A 48 0.65 -14.73 9.14
N ARG A 49 0.00 -15.46 8.22
CA ARG A 49 0.13 -15.25 6.77
C ARG A 49 -0.47 -13.92 6.31
N VAL A 50 -1.58 -13.50 6.90
CA VAL A 50 -2.20 -12.20 6.64
C VAL A 50 -1.28 -11.08 7.12
N ASP A 51 -0.70 -11.20 8.31
CA ASP A 51 0.24 -10.23 8.84
C ASP A 51 1.50 -10.11 8.00
N GLU A 52 2.04 -11.22 7.51
CA GLU A 52 3.18 -11.22 6.59
C GLU A 52 2.84 -10.47 5.29
N LEU A 53 1.66 -10.73 4.71
CA LEU A 53 1.21 -10.02 3.51
C LEU A 53 1.03 -8.51 3.77
N ALA A 54 0.38 -8.15 4.88
CA ALA A 54 0.19 -6.76 5.27
C ALA A 54 1.53 -6.04 5.52
N LEU A 55 2.52 -6.73 6.09
CA LEU A 55 3.88 -6.22 6.25
C LEU A 55 4.55 -5.96 4.91
N ARG A 56 4.42 -6.87 3.93
CA ARG A 56 4.95 -6.67 2.57
C ARG A 56 4.33 -5.45 1.89
N CYS A 57 3.01 -5.27 2.00
CA CYS A 57 2.33 -4.07 1.49
C CYS A 57 2.86 -2.79 2.16
N THR A 58 3.07 -2.82 3.48
CA THR A 58 3.61 -1.67 4.24
C THR A 58 5.02 -1.31 3.77
N ARG A 59 5.92 -2.29 3.64
CA ARG A 59 7.29 -2.09 3.15
C ARG A 59 7.33 -1.56 1.71
N ALA A 60 6.47 -2.07 0.84
CA ALA A 60 6.34 -1.57 -0.52
C ALA A 60 5.86 -0.10 -0.52
N ALA A 61 4.89 0.25 0.32
CA ALA A 61 4.42 1.63 0.47
C ALA A 61 5.52 2.59 0.98
N GLU A 62 6.35 2.14 1.92
CA GLU A 62 7.52 2.89 2.40
C GLU A 62 8.53 3.13 1.27
N GLY A 63 8.82 2.10 0.48
CA GLY A 63 9.69 2.22 -0.70
C GLY A 63 9.15 3.26 -1.70
N LEU A 64 7.86 3.20 -2.03
CA LEU A 64 7.22 4.17 -2.93
C LEU A 64 7.23 5.59 -2.35
N THR A 65 7.01 5.74 -1.04
CA THR A 65 7.07 7.05 -0.36
C THR A 65 8.47 7.65 -0.44
N ARG A 66 9.50 6.82 -0.23
CA ARG A 66 10.90 7.24 -0.37
C ARG A 66 11.23 7.68 -1.79
N SER A 67 10.86 6.88 -2.79
CA SER A 67 11.07 7.24 -4.19
C SER A 67 10.32 8.51 -4.58
N ALA A 68 9.11 8.75 -4.04
CA ALA A 68 8.40 10.01 -4.25
C ALA A 68 9.17 11.22 -3.70
N ALA A 69 9.76 11.10 -2.51
CA ALA A 69 10.58 12.14 -1.91
C ALA A 69 11.87 12.41 -2.71
N GLU A 70 12.49 11.35 -3.26
CA GLU A 70 13.63 11.49 -4.18
C GLU A 70 13.23 12.24 -5.46
N PHE A 71 12.07 11.95 -6.04
CA PHE A 71 11.55 12.68 -7.20
C PHE A 71 11.28 14.16 -6.92
N ASP A 72 10.77 14.51 -5.74
CA ASP A 72 10.61 15.92 -5.34
C ASP A 72 11.97 16.63 -5.23
N GLY A 73 12.95 15.95 -4.62
CA GLY A 73 14.30 16.48 -4.44
C GLY A 73 15.07 16.66 -5.75
N LEU A 74 14.73 15.90 -6.79
CA LEU A 74 15.28 16.08 -8.15
C LEU A 74 14.63 17.26 -8.90
N LYS A 75 13.48 17.78 -8.44
CA LYS A 75 12.77 18.90 -9.05
C LYS A 75 13.06 20.26 -8.39
N GLY A 76 13.76 20.28 -7.25
CA GLY A 76 14.20 21.49 -6.53
C GLY A 76 15.61 21.93 -6.91
#